data_AF-A0A9X4AJF0-F1
#
_entry.id   AF-A0A9X4AJF0-F1
#
_cell.length_a   1.000
_cell.length_b   1.000
_cell.length_c   1.000
_cell.angle_alpha   90.00
_cell.angle_beta   90.00
_cell.angle_gamma   90.00
#
_symmetry.space_group_name_H-M   'P 1'
#
loop_
_entity.id
_entity.type
_entity.pdbx_description
1 polymer ?
#
loop_
_entity_poly.entity_id
_entity_poly.type
_entity_poly.pdbx_seq_one_letter_code
_entity_poly.pdbx_strand_id
1 'polypeptide(L)'
;MSVKRSIIAVIAVVGVLFAFLPSVSAHEGDDCGCPTDVREVTGSEKNKLVSNLLKSAEFKVKKKELKSDGYHWNGVSEVEVEYSEQMDAYVIAIPILTQDHSEKHYLLYAYSFGQFQEPIVIKQ
;
A
#
# COMPACT_ATOMS: atom_id res chain seq x y z
N MET A 1 23.23 -35.75 6.61
CA MET A 1 21.78 -35.99 6.47
C MET A 1 21.06 -34.67 6.63
N SER A 2 20.18 -34.36 5.67
CA SER A 2 19.65 -33.04 5.37
C SER A 2 18.37 -32.79 6.16
N VAL A 3 18.34 -31.76 7.01
CA VAL A 3 17.12 -31.32 7.71
C VAL A 3 16.30 -30.46 6.74
N LYS A 4 15.48 -31.12 5.93
CA LYS A 4 14.41 -30.49 5.15
C LYS A 4 13.14 -31.25 5.49
N ARG A 5 12.19 -30.59 6.17
CA ARG A 5 10.73 -30.88 6.25
C ARG A 5 10.13 -30.34 7.55
N SER A 6 9.93 -29.02 7.66
CA SER A 6 9.03 -28.44 8.70
C SER A 6 8.32 -27.15 8.28
N ILE A 7 8.28 -26.80 6.99
CA ILE A 7 7.64 -25.54 6.52
C ILE A 7 6.23 -25.79 5.95
N ILE A 8 5.83 -27.04 5.74
CA ILE A 8 4.64 -27.37 4.94
C ILE A 8 3.33 -27.36 5.77
N ALA A 9 3.39 -27.32 7.10
CA ALA A 9 2.20 -27.47 7.95
C ALA A 9 1.50 -26.15 8.37
N VAL A 10 2.10 -24.98 8.12
CA VAL A 10 1.49 -23.68 8.51
C VAL A 10 0.56 -23.11 7.42
N ILE A 11 0.63 -23.64 6.20
CA ILE A 11 -0.11 -23.12 5.04
C ILE A 11 -1.59 -23.54 5.05
N ALA A 12 -1.95 -24.61 5.77
CA ALA A 12 -3.30 -25.19 5.70
C ALA A 12 -4.38 -24.50 6.56
N VAL A 13 -4.02 -23.58 7.46
CA VAL A 13 -5.00 -22.86 8.32
C VAL A 13 -5.42 -21.50 7.72
N VAL A 14 -4.67 -20.98 6.75
CA VAL A 14 -4.92 -19.65 6.14
C VAL A 14 -5.99 -19.72 5.03
N GLY A 15 -6.33 -20.90 4.53
CA GLY A 15 -7.19 -21.08 3.35
C GLY A 15 -8.72 -21.00 3.57
N VAL A 16 -9.21 -20.85 4.81
CA VAL A 16 -10.66 -20.97 5.10
C VAL A 16 -11.36 -19.63 5.31
N LEU A 17 -10.65 -18.49 5.32
CA LEU A 17 -11.28 -17.18 5.52
C LEU A 17 -11.74 -16.45 4.24
N PHE A 18 -11.55 -17.02 3.04
CA PHE A 18 -11.87 -16.35 1.77
C PHE A 18 -13.13 -16.88 1.05
N ALA A 19 -13.94 -17.73 1.68
CA ALA A 19 -15.07 -18.41 1.02
C ALA A 19 -16.42 -17.64 1.03
N PHE A 20 -16.45 -16.37 1.44
CA PHE A 20 -17.72 -15.59 1.53
C PHE A 20 -17.66 -14.20 0.86
N LEU A 21 -16.87 -14.03 -0.20
CA LEU A 21 -16.97 -12.82 -1.03
C LEU A 21 -17.82 -13.12 -2.28
N PRO A 22 -18.86 -12.33 -2.57
CA PRO A 22 -19.59 -12.45 -3.83
C PRO A 22 -18.64 -12.13 -4.98
N SER A 23 -18.70 -12.96 -6.02
CA SER A 23 -17.95 -12.82 -7.26
C SER A 23 -18.27 -11.50 -7.95
N VAL A 24 -17.33 -10.55 -7.92
CA VAL A 24 -17.39 -9.31 -8.70
C VAL A 24 -17.00 -9.62 -10.14
N SER A 25 -17.94 -9.34 -11.06
CA SER A 25 -17.72 -9.38 -12.50
C SER A 25 -16.79 -8.23 -12.91
N ALA A 26 -15.75 -8.56 -13.68
CA ALA A 26 -14.89 -7.57 -14.31
C ALA A 26 -15.70 -6.70 -15.28
N HIS A 27 -15.67 -5.38 -15.08
CA HIS A 27 -16.10 -4.38 -16.06
C HIS A 27 -14.87 -3.57 -16.45
N GLU A 28 -14.61 -3.49 -17.75
CA GLU A 28 -13.52 -2.73 -18.33
C GLU A 28 -13.79 -1.23 -18.16
N GLY A 29 -12.90 -0.55 -17.43
CA GLY A 29 -13.01 0.85 -17.04
C GLY A 29 -12.54 0.97 -15.59
N ASP A 30 -11.29 1.37 -15.42
CA ASP A 30 -10.59 1.47 -14.13
C ASP A 30 -11.18 2.62 -13.28
N ASP A 31 -12.42 2.44 -12.84
CA ASP A 31 -13.00 3.13 -11.71
C ASP A 31 -12.57 2.29 -10.51
N CYS A 32 -11.38 2.58 -9.98
CA CYS A 32 -11.09 2.22 -8.60
C CYS A 32 -12.28 2.78 -7.80
N GLY A 33 -13.17 1.90 -7.34
CA GLY A 33 -14.41 2.22 -6.62
C GLY A 33 -14.10 2.87 -5.28
N CYS A 34 -13.45 4.02 -5.33
CA CYS A 34 -13.13 4.87 -4.23
C CYS A 34 -14.47 5.24 -3.61
N PRO A 35 -14.69 4.90 -2.33
CA PRO A 35 -15.93 5.25 -1.68
C PRO A 35 -16.19 6.74 -1.87
N THR A 36 -17.43 7.09 -2.16
CA THR A 36 -17.93 8.48 -2.29
C THR A 36 -17.67 9.35 -1.05
N ASP A 37 -17.16 8.75 0.02
CA ASP A 37 -16.84 9.35 1.32
C ASP A 37 -15.31 9.33 1.55
N VAL A 38 -14.54 9.80 0.56
CA VAL A 38 -13.11 10.13 0.72
C VAL A 38 -12.93 11.64 0.85
N ARG A 39 -12.15 12.06 1.85
CA ARG A 39 -11.73 13.46 2.01
C ARG A 39 -10.23 13.58 1.76
N GLU A 40 -9.83 14.59 1.02
CA GLU A 40 -8.41 14.94 0.90
C GLU A 40 -7.88 15.44 2.26
N VAL A 41 -6.71 14.97 2.64
CA VAL A 41 -6.02 15.38 3.86
C VAL A 41 -4.85 16.28 3.48
N THR A 42 -4.87 17.52 3.94
CA THR A 42 -3.90 18.55 3.57
C THR A 42 -3.21 19.20 4.76
N GLY A 43 -2.24 20.08 4.49
CA GLY A 43 -1.59 20.91 5.50
C GLY A 43 -0.85 20.13 6.59
N SER A 44 -1.02 20.54 7.85
CA SER A 44 -0.27 19.95 8.97
C SER A 44 -0.66 18.50 9.26
N GLU A 45 -1.90 18.09 8.97
CA GLU A 45 -2.37 16.72 9.19
C GLU A 45 -1.65 15.76 8.25
N LYS A 46 -1.65 16.09 6.95
CA LYS A 46 -0.85 15.42 5.92
C LYS A 46 0.61 15.30 6.32
N ASN A 47 1.23 16.41 6.71
CA ASN A 47 2.65 16.44 7.07
C ASN A 47 2.99 15.52 8.26
N LYS A 48 2.09 15.41 9.24
CA LYS A 48 2.28 14.50 10.38
C LYS A 48 2.21 13.05 9.94
N LEU A 49 1.18 12.67 9.16
CA LEU A 49 1.00 11.31 8.65
C LEU A 49 2.18 10.87 7.79
N VAL A 50 2.57 11.71 6.83
CA VAL A 50 3.73 11.44 5.97
C VAL A 50 5.01 11.35 6.80
N SER A 51 5.25 12.27 7.74
CA SER A 51 6.45 12.20 8.60
C SER A 51 6.51 10.91 9.43
N ASN A 52 5.36 10.48 9.96
CA ASN A 52 5.26 9.24 10.73
C ASN A 52 5.53 8.01 9.85
N LEU A 53 4.96 7.97 8.64
CA LEU A 53 5.22 6.92 7.68
C LEU A 53 6.71 6.83 7.33
N LEU A 54 7.35 7.95 7.01
CA LEU A 54 8.78 7.94 6.64
C LEU A 54 9.71 7.50 7.77
N LYS A 55 9.26 7.65 9.02
CA LYS A 55 10.01 7.20 10.20
C LYS A 55 9.77 5.71 10.50
N SER A 56 8.70 5.12 10.01
CA SER A 56 8.34 3.71 10.27
C SER A 56 9.41 2.75 9.74
N ALA A 57 9.50 1.58 10.37
CA ALA A 57 10.43 0.55 9.93
C ALA A 57 9.95 -0.04 8.59
N GLU A 58 8.64 -0.20 8.46
CA GLU A 58 7.89 -0.70 7.32
C GLU A 58 8.26 0.09 6.06
N PHE A 59 8.18 1.42 6.12
CA PHE A 59 8.57 2.26 4.99
C PHE A 59 10.06 2.15 4.65
N LYS A 60 10.93 2.11 5.67
CA LYS A 60 12.39 2.01 5.45
C LYS A 60 12.78 0.69 4.81
N VAL A 61 12.11 -0.40 5.16
CA VAL A 61 12.29 -1.71 4.53
C VAL A 61 11.77 -1.64 3.10
N LYS A 62 10.54 -1.17 2.89
CA LYS A 62 9.94 -1.12 1.56
C LYS A 62 10.71 -0.22 0.59
N LYS A 63 11.22 0.91 1.07
CA LYS A 63 12.08 1.80 0.29
C LYS A 63 13.36 1.11 -0.18
N LYS A 64 13.95 0.22 0.62
CA LYS A 64 15.13 -0.55 0.22
C LYS A 64 14.79 -1.60 -0.82
N GLU A 65 13.67 -2.31 -0.65
CA GLU A 65 13.16 -3.27 -1.63
C GLU A 65 12.90 -2.59 -2.98
N LEU A 66 12.13 -1.51 -2.97
CA LEU A 66 11.83 -0.73 -4.17
C LEU A 66 13.09 -0.28 -4.90
N LYS A 67 14.11 0.19 -4.17
CA LYS A 67 15.40 0.55 -4.77
C LYS A 67 16.09 -0.67 -5.42
N SER A 68 15.99 -1.85 -4.81
CA SER A 68 16.54 -3.09 -5.37
C SER A 68 15.78 -3.55 -6.61
N ASP A 69 14.47 -3.28 -6.65
CA ASP A 69 13.58 -3.59 -7.76
C ASP A 69 13.65 -2.56 -8.90
N GLY A 70 14.53 -1.56 -8.77
CA GLY A 70 14.74 -0.53 -9.77
C GLY A 70 13.81 0.67 -9.66
N TYR A 71 13.01 0.79 -8.60
CA TYR A 71 12.15 1.97 -8.42
C TYR A 71 12.89 3.14 -7.75
N HIS A 72 12.51 4.35 -8.15
CA HIS A 72 13.00 5.62 -7.66
C HIS A 72 11.88 6.41 -7.00
N TRP A 73 12.17 6.95 -5.81
CA TRP A 73 11.24 7.81 -5.09
C TRP A 73 11.75 9.26 -5.10
N ASN A 74 10.93 10.18 -5.63
CA ASN A 74 11.28 11.60 -5.83
C ASN A 74 11.03 12.50 -4.61
N GLY A 75 10.61 11.93 -3.48
CA GLY A 75 10.40 12.68 -2.24
C GLY A 75 8.94 12.95 -1.90
N VAL A 76 8.73 13.86 -0.96
CA VAL A 76 7.45 13.99 -0.23
C VAL A 76 6.46 14.97 -0.86
N SER A 77 6.90 15.79 -1.82
CA SER A 77 6.10 16.88 -2.38
C SER A 77 4.86 16.40 -3.12
N GLU A 78 4.96 15.23 -3.75
CA GLU A 78 3.90 14.64 -4.56
C GLU A 78 3.14 13.53 -3.83
N VAL A 79 3.38 13.35 -2.53
CA VAL A 79 2.64 12.36 -1.72
C VAL A 79 1.22 12.87 -1.53
N GLU A 80 0.23 12.02 -1.78
CA GLU A 80 -1.19 12.32 -1.59
C GLU A 80 -1.70 11.55 -0.37
N VAL A 81 -2.62 12.17 0.37
CA VAL A 81 -3.22 11.54 1.54
C VAL A 81 -4.72 11.79 1.49
N GLU A 82 -5.46 10.70 1.60
CA GLU A 82 -6.91 10.70 1.65
C GLU A 82 -7.35 10.00 2.93
N TYR A 83 -8.53 10.37 3.42
CA TYR A 83 -9.18 9.67 4.52
C TYR A 83 -10.49 9.11 4.01
N SER A 84 -10.67 7.80 4.17
CA SER A 84 -11.90 7.10 3.81
C SER A 84 -12.75 6.90 5.05
N GLU A 85 -13.95 7.47 5.06
CA GLU A 85 -14.90 7.29 6.18
C GLU A 85 -15.42 5.85 6.25
N GLN A 86 -15.58 5.19 5.11
CA GLN A 86 -16.03 3.80 5.03
C GLN A 86 -15.03 2.83 5.67
N MET A 87 -13.74 3.07 5.47
CA MET A 87 -12.67 2.21 6.00
C MET A 87 -12.13 2.67 7.35
N ASP A 88 -12.55 3.85 7.83
CA ASP A 88 -12.00 4.53 9.00
C ASP A 88 -10.45 4.57 8.96
N ALA A 89 -9.91 4.92 7.79
CA ALA A 89 -8.49 4.77 7.48
C ALA A 89 -7.95 5.90 6.62
N TYR A 90 -6.68 6.24 6.84
CA TYR A 90 -5.93 7.12 5.94
C TYR A 90 -5.24 6.30 4.86
N VAL A 91 -5.41 6.69 3.60
CA VAL A 91 -4.67 6.14 2.47
C VAL A 91 -3.60 7.15 2.08
N ILE A 92 -2.35 6.71 2.02
CA ILE A 92 -1.19 7.53 1.66
C ILE A 92 -0.64 6.98 0.35
N ALA A 93 -0.74 7.77 -0.72
CA ALA A 93 -0.20 7.43 -2.03
C ALA A 93 1.16 8.10 -2.23
N ILE A 94 2.21 7.29 -2.38
CA ILE A 94 3.56 7.76 -2.65
C ILE A 94 3.89 7.48 -4.12
N PRO A 95 4.09 8.50 -4.95
CA PRO A 95 4.51 8.28 -6.33
C PRO A 95 5.94 7.76 -6.37
N ILE A 96 6.13 6.70 -7.14
CA ILE A 96 7.42 6.10 -7.43
C ILE A 96 7.57 5.98 -8.95
N LEU A 97 8.79 6.12 -9.43
CA LEU A 97 9.15 5.97 -10.84
C LEU A 97 9.91 4.68 -11.05
N THR A 98 9.86 4.12 -12.26
CA THR A 98 10.81 3.09 -12.68
C THR A 98 12.23 3.65 -12.80
N GLN A 99 13.23 2.77 -12.93
CA GLN A 99 14.64 3.15 -12.91
C GLN A 99 15.02 4.11 -14.03
N ASP A 100 14.37 3.95 -15.17
CA ASP A 100 14.48 4.76 -16.37
C ASP A 100 13.55 5.97 -16.38
N HIS A 101 12.79 6.16 -15.30
CA HIS A 101 11.85 7.27 -15.10
C HIS A 101 10.73 7.33 -16.16
N SER A 102 10.46 6.21 -16.83
CA SER A 102 9.48 6.14 -17.93
C SER A 102 8.06 5.88 -17.46
N GLU A 103 7.87 5.15 -16.35
CA GLU A 103 6.56 4.79 -15.82
C GLU A 103 6.37 5.31 -14.40
N LYS A 104 5.17 5.85 -14.13
CA LYS A 104 4.74 6.30 -12.81
C LYS A 104 3.87 5.22 -12.16
N HIS A 105 4.26 4.82 -10.97
CA HIS A 105 3.54 3.88 -10.12
C HIS A 105 3.23 4.58 -8.79
N TYR A 106 2.32 4.00 -8.00
CA TYR A 106 2.07 4.45 -6.64
C TYR A 106 2.30 3.33 -5.65
N LEU A 107 2.98 3.67 -4.56
CA LEU A 107 3.06 2.86 -3.37
C LEU A 107 2.00 3.35 -2.39
N LEU A 108 0.96 2.55 -2.18
CA LEU A 108 -0.17 2.85 -1.31
C LEU A 108 0.07 2.27 0.08
N TYR A 109 -0.08 3.09 1.11
CA TYR A 109 -0.19 2.64 2.50
C TYR A 109 -1.58 2.95 3.04
N ALA A 110 -2.15 2.01 3.78
CA ALA A 110 -3.29 2.29 4.65
C ALA A 110 -2.80 2.47 6.09
N TYR A 111 -3.34 3.46 6.80
CA TYR A 111 -3.11 3.69 8.22
C TYR A 111 -4.45 3.65 8.96
N SER A 112 -4.62 2.63 9.79
CA SER A 112 -5.81 2.37 10.60
C SER A 112 -5.39 1.77 11.93
N PHE A 113 -6.20 1.97 12.98
CA PHE A 113 -5.92 1.46 14.34
C PHE A 113 -4.52 1.78 14.89
N GLY A 114 -3.92 2.89 14.47
CA GLY A 114 -2.58 3.32 14.91
C GLY A 114 -1.40 2.63 14.23
N GLN A 115 -1.64 1.84 13.17
CA GLN A 115 -0.60 1.07 12.48
C GLN A 115 -0.67 1.23 10.96
N PHE A 116 0.49 1.13 10.29
CA PHE A 116 0.55 1.03 8.84
C PHE A 116 0.36 -0.43 8.40
N GLN A 117 -0.50 -0.63 7.42
CA GLN A 117 -0.71 -1.93 6.78
C GLN A 117 0.36 -2.20 5.71
N GLU A 118 0.42 -3.44 5.24
CA GLU A 118 1.33 -3.82 4.15
C GLU A 118 1.02 -3.01 2.88
N PRO A 119 2.04 -2.38 2.25
CA PRO A 119 1.79 -1.50 1.14
C PRO A 119 1.62 -2.24 -0.18
N ILE A 120 0.79 -1.67 -1.05
CA ILE A 120 0.51 -2.20 -2.39
C ILE A 120 1.16 -1.27 -3.43
N VAL A 121 1.78 -1.85 -4.45
CA VAL A 121 2.26 -1.09 -5.60
C VAL A 121 1.23 -1.20 -6.72
N ILE A 122 0.72 -0.06 -7.19
CA ILE A 122 -0.18 0.02 -8.33
C ILE A 122 0.49 0.75 -9.49
N LYS A 123 0.18 0.31 -10.71
CA LYS A 123 0.58 1.01 -11.94
C LYS A 123 -0.47 2.06 -12.27
N GLN A 124 -0.06 3.24 -12.72
CA GLN A 124 -0.96 4.26 -13.25
C GLN A 124 -1.21 4.07 -14.75
#